data_AF-A0A4W5PWT3-F1
#
_entry.id   AF-A0A4W5PWT3-F1
#
_cell.length_a   1.000
_cell.length_b   1.000
_cell.length_c   1.000
_cell.angle_alpha   90.00
_cell.angle_beta   90.00
_cell.angle_gamma   90.00
#
_symmetry.space_group_name_H-M   'P 1'
#
loop_
_entity.id
_entity.type
_entity.pdbx_description
1 polymer ?
#
loop_
_entity_poly.entity_id
_entity_poly.type
_entity_poly.pdbx_seq_one_letter_code
_entity_poly.pdbx_strand_id
1 'polypeptide(L)'
;SVIGTSLFPGIVTRCPLLLKLCNDRTVNWEAVISYGGKFRYEFDEPSEVVRYVELAQNVLAGKGVGICEDLITLKITSSTVCDLSLIDLPGITRVAVKGQPEDIGA
;
A
#
# COMPACT_ATOMS: atom_id res chain seq x y z
N SER A 1 -9.26 -11.22 11.13
CA SER A 1 -7.93 -10.79 11.57
C SER A 1 -7.18 -10.26 10.36
N VAL A 2 -6.93 -8.94 10.29
CA VAL A 2 -6.34 -8.24 9.12
C VAL A 2 -4.83 -8.09 9.34
N ILE A 3 -4.15 -9.21 9.55
CA ILE A 3 -2.69 -9.25 9.66
C ILE A 3 -2.24 -10.26 8.61
N GLY A 4 -1.74 -9.77 7.48
CA GLY A 4 -1.13 -10.59 6.42
C GLY A 4 -1.79 -10.58 5.05
N THR A 5 -2.86 -9.81 4.83
CA THR A 5 -3.36 -9.54 3.47
C THR A 5 -2.84 -8.19 3.00
N SER A 6 -2.16 -8.17 1.86
CA SER A 6 -1.72 -6.94 1.19
C SER A 6 -2.84 -5.89 1.14
N LEU A 7 -2.49 -4.61 1.27
CA LEU A 7 -3.48 -3.52 1.21
C LEU A 7 -4.26 -3.51 -0.12
N PHE A 8 -3.70 -4.14 -1.16
CA PHE A 8 -4.31 -4.31 -2.46
C PHE A 8 -4.50 -5.80 -2.76
N PRO A 9 -5.74 -6.28 -3.00
CA PRO A 9 -5.99 -7.67 -3.34
C PRO A 9 -5.27 -8.02 -4.65
N GLY A 10 -4.35 -8.97 -4.61
CA GLY A 10 -3.58 -9.44 -5.77
C GLY A 10 -2.17 -8.86 -5.93
N ILE A 11 -1.78 -7.86 -5.13
CA ILE A 11 -0.42 -7.28 -5.18
C ILE A 11 0.41 -7.86 -4.03
N VAL A 12 1.53 -8.54 -4.36
CA VAL A 12 2.53 -8.90 -3.36
C VAL A 12 3.35 -7.67 -3.03
N THR A 13 3.28 -7.21 -1.79
CA THR A 13 4.02 -6.05 -1.31
C THR A 13 5.51 -6.35 -1.28
N ARG A 14 6.27 -5.79 -2.25
CA ARG A 14 7.74 -5.96 -2.37
C ARG A 14 8.54 -4.80 -1.78
N CYS A 15 7.88 -3.68 -1.50
CA CYS A 15 8.45 -2.48 -0.90
C CYS A 15 7.48 -2.00 0.18
N PRO A 16 7.93 -1.39 1.28
CA PRO A 16 7.05 -0.73 2.23
C PRO A 16 6.14 0.27 1.52
N LEU A 17 4.84 0.22 1.78
CA LEU A 17 3.84 1.13 1.24
C LEU A 17 3.09 1.83 2.36
N LEU A 18 3.30 3.13 2.50
CA LEU A 18 2.57 3.98 3.43
C LEU A 18 1.38 4.63 2.71
N LEU A 19 0.17 4.19 3.04
CA LEU A 19 -1.09 4.82 2.65
C LEU A 19 -1.50 5.85 3.70
N LYS A 20 -1.61 7.12 3.31
CA LYS A 20 -2.14 8.20 4.12
C LYS A 20 -3.47 8.65 3.54
N LEU A 21 -4.54 8.53 4.31
CA LEU A 21 -5.83 9.15 4.01
C LEU A 21 -5.91 10.47 4.78
N CYS A 22 -6.22 11.55 4.08
CA CYS A 22 -6.39 12.88 4.65
C CYS A 22 -7.82 13.36 4.35
N ASN A 23 -8.58 13.71 5.39
CA ASN A 23 -9.89 14.32 5.21
C ASN A 23 -9.69 15.80 4.88
N ASP A 24 -10.14 16.20 3.70
CA ASP A 24 -10.28 17.61 3.35
C ASP A 24 -11.64 17.84 2.71
N ARG A 25 -12.49 18.63 3.39
CA ARG A 25 -13.86 18.91 2.94
C ARG A 25 -13.92 19.72 1.64
N THR A 26 -12.82 20.35 1.23
CA THR A 26 -12.73 21.15 0.01
C THR A 26 -12.27 20.34 -1.20
N VAL A 27 -11.74 19.13 -0.97
CA VAL A 27 -11.21 18.26 -2.02
C VAL A 27 -12.18 17.11 -2.27
N ASN A 28 -12.62 16.96 -3.52
CA ASN A 28 -13.47 15.83 -3.90
C ASN A 28 -12.68 14.52 -3.79
N TRP A 29 -11.57 14.44 -4.53
CA TRP A 29 -10.63 13.33 -4.48
C TRP A 29 -9.33 13.75 -5.18
N GLU A 30 -8.19 13.51 -4.54
CA GLU A 30 -6.85 13.67 -5.11
C GLU A 30 -5.95 12.60 -4.53
N ALA A 31 -4.97 12.12 -5.30
CA ALA A 31 -3.92 11.26 -4.79
C ALA A 31 -2.53 11.68 -5.24
N VAL A 32 -1.55 11.43 -4.39
CA VAL A 32 -0.13 11.68 -4.66
C VAL A 32 0.67 10.43 -4.30
N ILE A 33 1.39 9.88 -5.26
CA ILE A 33 2.36 8.81 -5.04
C ILE A 33 3.77 9.39 -5.08
N SER A 34 4.60 9.02 -4.13
CA SER A 34 6.02 9.41 -4.10
C SER A 34 6.92 8.26 -3.65
N TYR A 35 8.09 8.13 -4.26
CA TYR A 35 9.05 7.05 -3.97
C TYR A 35 10.46 7.38 -4.47
N GLY A 36 11.47 6.69 -3.93
CA GLY A 36 12.88 6.79 -4.35
C GLY A 36 13.49 8.20 -4.21
N GLY A 37 12.89 9.07 -3.39
CA GLY A 37 13.31 10.46 -3.16
C GLY A 37 13.26 11.39 -4.38
N LYS A 38 12.81 10.90 -5.54
CA LYS A 38 12.86 11.63 -6.82
C LYS A 38 11.56 11.56 -7.62
N PHE A 39 10.76 10.52 -7.41
CA PHE A 39 9.54 10.30 -8.17
C PHE A 39 8.34 10.81 -7.39
N ARG A 40 7.48 11.57 -8.07
CA ARG A 40 6.22 12.09 -7.55
C ARG A 40 5.21 12.15 -8.69
N TYR A 41 4.03 11.57 -8.48
CA TYR A 41 2.92 11.55 -9.43
C TYR A 41 1.64 11.99 -8.71
N GLU A 42 0.82 12.75 -9.40
CA GLU A 42 -0.47 13.26 -8.91
C GLU A 42 -1.59 12.67 -9.75
N PHE A 43 -2.72 12.39 -9.12
CA PHE A 43 -3.87 11.75 -9.73
C PHE A 43 -5.15 12.44 -9.29
N ASP A 44 -6.08 12.56 -10.23
CA ASP A 44 -7.43 13.06 -10.02
C ASP A 44 -8.48 11.92 -10.03
N GLU A 45 -8.09 10.69 -10.39
CA GLU A 45 -8.95 9.50 -10.35
C GLU A 45 -8.29 8.27 -9.67
N PRO A 46 -9.04 7.47 -8.86
CA PRO A 46 -8.52 6.28 -8.19
C PRO A 46 -8.04 5.16 -9.12
N SER A 47 -8.55 5.10 -10.35
CA SER A 47 -8.30 3.99 -11.29
C SER A 47 -6.83 3.88 -11.69
N GLU A 48 -6.09 4.98 -11.67
CA GLU A 48 -4.67 5.01 -12.03
C GLU A 48 -3.74 4.63 -10.88
N VAL A 49 -4.16 4.85 -9.64
CA VAL A 49 -3.33 4.70 -8.43
C VAL A 49 -2.75 3.29 -8.32
N VAL A 50 -3.58 2.26 -8.52
CA VAL A 50 -3.17 0.85 -8.38
C VAL A 50 -2.03 0.52 -9.33
N ARG A 51 -2.16 0.92 -10.61
CA ARG A 51 -1.14 0.69 -11.64
C ARG A 51 0.19 1.38 -11.30
N TYR A 52 0.13 2.58 -10.72
CA TYR A 52 1.34 3.31 -10.36
C TYR A 52 2.00 2.78 -9.08
N VAL A 53 1.25 2.20 -8.14
CA VAL A 53 1.82 1.47 -7.01
C VAL A 53 2.61 0.25 -7.50
N GLU A 54 2.06 -0.53 -8.43
CA GLU A 54 2.78 -1.66 -9.05
C GLU A 54 4.02 -1.21 -9.81
N LEU A 55 3.92 -0.09 -10.55
CA LEU A 55 5.06 0.50 -11.26
C LEU A 55 6.15 0.94 -10.28
N ALA A 56 5.79 1.63 -9.20
CA ALA A 56 6.72 2.06 -8.16
C ALA A 56 7.46 0.87 -7.53
N GLN A 57 6.75 -0.20 -7.20
CA GLN A 57 7.36 -1.44 -6.70
C GLN A 57 8.31 -2.06 -7.73
N ASN A 58 7.96 -2.08 -9.02
CA ASN A 58 8.83 -2.58 -10.08
C ASN A 58 10.09 -1.72 -10.30
N VAL A 59 9.97 -0.40 -10.14
CA VAL A 59 11.11 0.53 -10.28
C VAL A 59 12.08 0.37 -9.12
N LEU A 60 11.59 0.25 -7.88
CA LEU A 60 12.42 0.13 -6.69
C LEU A 60 13.02 -1.27 -6.50
N ALA A 61 12.21 -2.32 -6.62
CA ALA A 61 12.65 -3.70 -6.39
C ALA A 61 13.21 -4.40 -7.64
N GLY A 62 13.12 -3.75 -8.81
CA GLY A 62 13.44 -4.35 -10.11
C GLY A 62 12.40 -5.35 -10.62
N LYS A 63 12.62 -5.84 -11.85
CA LYS A 63 11.83 -6.95 -12.43
C LYS A 63 12.31 -8.28 -11.83
N GLY A 64 11.69 -8.72 -10.73
CA GLY A 64 12.03 -9.98 -10.06
C GLY A 64 11.42 -10.10 -8.64
N VAL A 65 11.91 -11.08 -7.87
CA VAL A 65 11.50 -11.34 -6.47
C VAL A 65 12.25 -10.47 -5.44
N GLY A 66 12.88 -9.38 -5.89
CA GLY A 66 13.57 -8.45 -5.01
C GLY A 66 12.61 -7.84 -4.00
N ILE A 67 13.09 -7.69 -2.76
CA ILE A 67 12.45 -6.84 -1.75
C ILE A 67 13.29 -5.57 -1.69
N CYS A 68 12.64 -4.41 -1.63
CA CYS A 68 13.29 -3.13 -1.43
C CYS A 68 12.85 -2.55 -0.09
N GLU A 69 13.76 -1.88 0.62
CA GLU A 69 13.45 -1.19 1.86
C GLU A 69 12.95 0.25 1.63
N ASP A 70 13.05 0.74 0.38
CA ASP A 70 12.59 2.08 0.03
C ASP A 70 11.06 2.20 0.16
N LEU A 71 10.64 3.23 0.89
CA LEU A 71 9.23 3.51 1.15
C LEU A 71 8.55 4.14 -0.06
N ILE A 72 7.41 3.54 -0.46
CA ILE A 72 6.44 4.17 -1.34
C ILE A 72 5.40 4.87 -0.45
N THR A 73 5.15 6.15 -0.68
CA THR A 73 4.09 6.89 0.02
C THR A 73 2.98 7.22 -0.95
N LEU A 74 1.77 6.73 -0.66
CA LEU A 74 0.52 7.08 -1.33
C LEU A 74 -0.30 7.93 -0.37
N LYS A 75 -0.49 9.21 -0.70
CA LYS A 75 -1.40 10.11 0.02
C LYS A 75 -2.68 10.26 -0.79
N ILE A 76 -3.83 9.98 -0.20
CA ILE A 76 -5.15 10.24 -0.77
C ILE A 76 -5.82 11.31 0.07
N THR A 77 -6.30 12.37 -0.57
CA THR A 77 -7.04 13.46 0.06
C THR A 77 -8.46 13.45 -0.48
N SER A 78 -9.47 13.41 0.38
CA SER A 78 -10.87 13.45 -0.04
C SER A 78 -11.76 13.89 1.12
N SER A 79 -12.86 14.54 0.79
CA SER A 79 -13.93 14.89 1.73
C SER A 79 -14.65 13.66 2.31
N THR A 80 -14.49 12.50 1.68
CA THR A 80 -15.22 11.25 2.02
C THR A 80 -14.43 10.26 2.89
N VAL A 81 -13.12 10.48 3.07
CA VAL A 81 -12.24 9.58 3.84
C VAL A 81 -12.00 10.11 5.24
N CYS A 82 -11.64 9.26 6.19
CA CYS A 82 -11.16 9.70 7.51
C CYS A 82 -9.64 9.91 7.48
N ASP A 83 -9.14 10.72 8.42
CA ASP A 83 -7.70 10.83 8.63
C ASP A 83 -7.16 9.51 9.17
N LEU A 84 -6.36 8.81 8.36
CA LEU A 84 -5.81 7.50 8.69
C LEU A 84 -4.44 7.32 8.05
N SER A 85 -3.55 6.61 8.70
CA SER A 85 -2.28 6.16 8.11
C SER A 85 -2.12 4.66 8.30
N LEU A 86 -1.89 3.96 7.20
CA LEU A 86 -1.69 2.52 7.13
C LEU A 86 -0.34 2.25 6.48
N ILE A 87 0.45 1.35 7.05
CA ILE A 87 1.70 0.90 6.46
C ILE A 87 1.59 -0.58 6.13
N ASP A 88 1.84 -0.92 4.86
CA ASP A 88 2.02 -2.28 4.40
C ASP A 88 3.53 -2.55 4.28
N LEU A 89 4.00 -3.60 4.93
CA LEU A 89 5.43 -3.95 4.93
C LEU A 89 5.64 -5.18 4.04
N PRO A 90 6.79 -5.27 3.33
CA PRO A 90 7.10 -6.45 2.55
C PRO A 90 7.28 -7.65 3.48
N GLY A 91 6.28 -8.51 3.51
CA GLY A 91 6.32 -9.76 4.26
C GLY A 91 6.91 -10.86 3.40
N ILE A 92 7.90 -11.59 3.93
CA ILE A 92 8.19 -12.96 3.49
C ILE A 92 6.83 -13.67 3.47
N THR A 93 6.44 -14.25 2.35
CA THR A 93 5.33 -15.20 2.29
C THR A 93 5.68 -16.38 3.20
N ARG A 94 5.57 -16.22 4.52
CA ARG A 94 5.45 -17.33 5.44
C ARG A 94 4.07 -17.87 5.14
N VAL A 95 4.05 -18.78 4.15
CA VAL A 95 3.21 -19.95 4.06
C VAL A 95 2.27 -20.02 5.24
N ALA A 96 0.96 -19.98 5.00
CA ALA A 96 -0.03 -20.35 5.98
C ALA A 96 0.46 -21.61 6.69
N VAL A 97 0.94 -21.46 7.93
CA VAL A 97 1.42 -22.59 8.70
C VAL A 97 0.16 -23.34 9.08
N LYS A 98 -0.18 -24.39 8.32
CA LYS A 98 -1.17 -25.39 8.71
C LYS A 98 -0.78 -25.86 10.12
N GLY A 99 -1.56 -25.48 11.13
CA GLY A 99 -1.30 -25.87 12.52
C GLY A 99 -1.55 -24.81 13.59
N GLN A 100 -2.28 -23.72 13.32
CA GLN A 100 -2.87 -22.97 14.43
C GLN A 100 -4.06 -23.76 15.00
N PRO A 101 -4.08 -24.07 16.30
CA PRO A 101 -5.25 -24.71 16.91
C PRO A 101 -6.45 -23.77 16.79
N GLU A 102 -7.60 -24.33 16.39
CA GLU A 102 -8.91 -23.73 16.64
C GLU A 102 -9.09 -23.64 18.15
N ASP A 103 -8.69 -22.52 18.77
CA ASP A 103 -9.39 -22.08 19.97
C ASP A 103 -9.04 -20.63 20.33
N ILE A 104 -9.98 -19.73 20.05
CA ILE A 104 -10.23 -18.56 20.89
C ILE A 104 -11.76 -18.42 21.01
N GLY A 105 -12.32 -19.08 22.03
CA GLY A 105 -13.11 -18.36 23.03
C GLY A 105 -14.58 -18.75 23.17
N ALA A 106 -14.83 -19.67 24.12
CA ALA A 106 -16.04 -19.88 24.94
C ALA A 106 -17.42 -20.05 24.26
#